data_AF-A0A3D3R758-F1
#
_entry.id   AF-A0A3D3R758-F1
#
_cell.length_a   1.000
_cell.length_b   1.000
_cell.length_c   1.000
_cell.angle_alpha   90.00
_cell.angle_beta   90.00
_cell.angle_gamma   90.00
#
_symmetry.space_group_name_H-M   'P 1'
#
loop_
_entity.id
_entity.type
_entity.pdbx_description
1 polymer ?
#
loop_
_entity_poly.entity_id
_entity_poly.type
_entity_poly.pdbx_seq_one_letter_code
_entity_poly.pdbx_strand_id
1 'polypeptide(L)' 'MPTVTSLTQKLAEHVAACFPGLWIQSHEHQDALTEIAQLCHDSEWQLATWDIDTGLSVPGQTEQGGSSNDP' A
#
# COMPACT_ATOMS: atom_id res chain seq x y z
N MET A 1 16.07 19.07 -18.67
CA MET A 1 14.70 18.53 -18.73
C MET A 1 14.30 18.23 -17.30
N PRO A 2 13.33 18.91 -16.67
CA PRO A 2 12.87 18.50 -15.36
C PRO A 2 12.18 17.14 -15.53
N THR A 3 12.78 16.09 -15.00
CA THR A 3 12.15 14.77 -14.92
C THR A 3 10.91 14.94 -14.06
N VAL A 4 9.72 14.80 -14.64
CA VAL A 4 8.48 14.70 -13.86
C VAL A 4 8.61 13.42 -13.05
N THR A 5 9.06 13.55 -11.79
CA THR A 5 9.09 12.43 -10.83
C THR A 5 7.66 11.99 -10.57
N SER A 6 7.32 10.79 -11.05
CA SER A 6 6.04 10.13 -10.75
C SER A 6 5.90 9.84 -9.26
N LEU A 7 4.66 9.61 -8.81
CA LEU A 7 4.36 9.18 -7.44
C LEU A 7 5.20 7.94 -7.09
N THR A 8 5.19 6.94 -7.97
CA THR A 8 5.90 5.68 -7.80
C THR A 8 7.40 5.85 -7.61
N GLN A 9 8.03 6.77 -8.37
CA GLN A 9 9.47 7.01 -8.24
C GLN A 9 9.81 7.65 -6.88
N LYS A 10 9.07 8.68 -6.47
CA LYS A 10 9.29 9.31 -5.15
C LYS A 10 9.05 8.33 -4.00
N LEU A 11 8.01 7.51 -4.12
CA LEU A 11 7.69 6.50 -3.12
C LEU A 11 8.82 5.46 -3.02
N ALA A 12 9.30 4.94 -4.15
CA ALA A 12 10.41 4.00 -4.19
C ALA A 12 11.70 4.58 -3.57
N GLU A 13 12.02 5.85 -3.88
CA GLU A 13 13.16 6.55 -3.28
C GLU A 13 13.02 6.69 -1.76
N HIS A 14 11.83 6.99 -1.25
CA HIS A 14 11.58 7.08 0.19
C HIS A 14 11.62 5.71 0.89
N VAL A 15 11.11 4.65 0.26
CA VAL A 15 11.25 3.29 0.79
C VAL A 15 12.73 2.89 0.85
N ALA A 16 13.49 3.15 -0.23
CA ALA A 16 14.92 2.85 -0.28
C ALA A 16 15.76 3.65 0.74
N ALA A 17 15.31 4.86 1.09
CA ALA A 17 15.90 5.68 2.14
C ALA A 17 15.46 5.27 3.57
N CYS A 18 14.71 4.17 3.72
CA CYS A 18 14.26 3.62 4.99
C CYS A 18 13.40 4.60 5.82
N PHE A 19 12.57 5.41 5.17
CA PHE A 19 11.61 6.24 5.90
C PHE A 19 10.56 5.35 6.62
N PRO A 20 10.31 5.57 7.92
CA PRO A 20 9.44 4.68 8.72
C PRO A 20 7.94 4.90 8.47
N GLY A 21 7.57 6.00 7.82
CA GLY A 21 6.18 6.33 7.52
C GLY A 21 6.11 7.55 6.61
N LEU A 22 5.10 7.58 5.74
CA LEU A 22 4.89 8.63 4.77
C LEU A 22 3.42 9.06 4.79
N TRP A 23 3.19 10.37 4.77
CA TRP A 23 1.87 10.93 4.53
C TRP A 23 1.75 11.31 3.05
N ILE A 24 0.82 10.66 2.34
CA ILE A 24 0.59 10.88 0.91
C ILE A 24 -0.72 11.64 0.75
N GLN A 25 -0.66 12.81 0.12
CA GLN A 25 -1.84 13.57 -0.29
C GLN A 25 -1.96 13.51 -1.81
N SER A 26 -3.09 13.00 -2.30
CA SER A 26 -3.41 12.96 -3.73
C SER A 26 -4.71 13.74 -3.99
N HIS A 27 -4.86 14.28 -5.19
CA HIS A 27 -6.15 14.78 -5.67
C HIS A 27 -6.97 13.66 -6.32
N GLU A 28 -6.29 12.66 -6.87
CA GLU A 28 -6.84 11.46 -7.51
C GLU A 28 -6.44 10.25 -6.66
N HIS A 29 -7.24 9.97 -5.63
CA HIS A 29 -6.91 8.95 -4.62
C HIS A 29 -6.90 7.53 -5.22
N GLN A 30 -7.86 7.24 -6.09
CA GLN A 30 -8.00 5.90 -6.70
C GLN A 30 -6.81 5.56 -7.60
N ASP A 31 -6.35 6.52 -8.41
CA ASP A 31 -5.19 6.33 -9.28
C ASP A 31 -3.91 6.20 -8.44
N ALA A 32 -3.74 7.04 -7.41
CA ALA A 32 -2.62 6.94 -6.50
C ALA A 32 -2.53 5.57 -5.81
N LEU A 33 -3.65 5.03 -5.32
CA LEU A 33 -3.69 3.69 -4.71
C LEU A 33 -3.33 2.60 -5.73
N THR A 34 -3.81 2.72 -6.97
CA THR A 34 -3.53 1.77 -8.05
C THR A 34 -2.05 1.79 -8.42
N GLU A 35 -1.46 2.97 -8.57
CA GLU A 35 -0.02 3.15 -8.83
C GLU A 35 0.86 2.58 -7.71
N ILE A 36 0.47 2.79 -6.44
CA ILE A 36 1.18 2.24 -5.28
C ILE A 36 1.09 0.71 -5.27
N ALA A 37 -0.11 0.16 -5.50
CA ALA A 37 -0.30 -1.28 -5.58
C ALA A 37 0.52 -1.91 -6.71
N GLN A 38 0.56 -1.26 -7.87
CA GLN A 38 1.38 -1.70 -9.00
C GLN A 38 2.87 -1.66 -8.65
N LEU A 39 3.37 -0.59 -8.03
CA LEU A 39 4.76 -0.50 -7.59
C LEU A 39 5.13 -1.63 -6.62
N CYS A 40 4.26 -1.91 -5.64
CA CYS A 40 4.48 -3.00 -4.69
C CYS A 40 4.51 -4.35 -5.40
N HIS A 41 3.63 -4.59 -6.37
CA HIS A 41 3.63 -5.82 -7.17
C HIS A 41 4.93 -5.96 -7.98
N ASP A 42 5.32 -4.91 -8.70
CA ASP A 42 6.53 -4.89 -9.54
C ASP A 42 7.82 -5.05 -8.72
N SER A 43 7.80 -4.59 -7.47
CA SER A 43 8.94 -4.67 -6.54
C SER A 43 8.89 -5.91 -5.63
N GLU A 44 7.89 -6.79 -5.81
CA GLU A 44 7.62 -7.96 -4.95
C GLU A 44 7.47 -7.61 -3.45
N TRP A 45 6.98 -6.40 -3.16
CA TRP A 45 6.71 -5.95 -1.80
C TRP A 45 5.33 -6.42 -1.33
N GLN A 46 5.28 -6.90 -0.08
CA GLN A 46 4.01 -7.18 0.59
C GLN A 46 3.29 -5.86 0.88
N LEU A 47 2.08 -5.72 0.36
CA LEU A 47 1.22 -4.55 0.56
C LEU A 47 0.06 -4.94 1.45
N ALA A 48 -0.11 -4.31 2.60
CA ALA A 48 -1.32 -4.40 3.40
C ALA A 48 -2.03 -3.05 3.37
N THR A 49 -3.36 -3.06 3.23
CA THR A 49 -4.18 -1.85 3.26
C THR A 49 -5.10 -1.89 4.46
N TRP A 50 -5.19 -0.77 5.18
CA TRP A 50 -6.18 -0.60 6.23
C TRP A 50 -7.12 0.52 5.81
N ASP A 51 -8.39 0.18 5.73
CA ASP A 51 -9.47 1.08 5.41
C ASP A 51 -10.43 1.13 6.60
N ILE A 52 -10.98 2.31 6.88
CA ILE A 52 -11.79 2.51 8.09
C ILE A 52 -13.12 1.75 8.04
N ASP A 53 -13.66 1.56 6.83
CA ASP A 53 -14.97 0.93 6.62
C ASP A 53 -14.84 -0.59 6.50
N THR A 54 -13.74 -1.07 5.90
CA THR A 54 -13.54 -2.49 5.56
C THR A 54 -12.49 -3.20 6.42
N GLY A 55 -11.68 -2.47 7.19
CA GLY A 55 -10.66 -3.04 8.07
C GLY A 55 -9.33 -3.34 7.37
N LEU A 56 -8.56 -4.27 7.94
CA LEU A 56 -7.25 -4.65 7.43
C LEU A 56 -7.40 -5.70 6.31
N SER A 57 -6.89 -5.39 5.13
CA SER A 57 -6.77 -6.29 3.99
C SER A 57 -5.30 -6.61 3.71
N VAL A 58 -4.98 -7.90 3.70
CA VAL A 58 -3.65 -8.41 3.35
C VAL A 58 -3.80 -9.39 2.19
N PRO A 59 -3.22 -9.12 1.00
CA PRO A 59 -3.22 -10.02 -0.13
C PRO A 59 -2.69 -11.40 0.26
N GLY A 60 -3.47 -12.45 -0.01
CA GLY A 60 -3.11 -13.83 0.33
C GLY A 60 -3.52 -14.29 1.73
N GLN A 61 -3.97 -13.39 2.62
CA GLN A 61 -4.73 -13.80 3.81
C GLN A 61 -6.22 -13.72 3.50
N THR A 62 -6.83 -14.87 3.23
CA THR A 62 -8.27 -15.00 3.41
C THR A 62 -8.54 -14.84 4.88
N GLU A 63 -9.43 -13.90 5.25
CA GLU A 63 -9.86 -13.67 6.61
C GLU A 63 -10.29 -15.00 7.26
N GLN A 64 -9.39 -15.62 8.04
CA GLN A 64 -9.79 -16.66 8.96
C GLN A 64 -10.49 -15.92 10.10
N GLY A 65 -11.79 -15.64 9.88
CA GLY A 65 -12.71 -15.30 10.94
C GLY A 65 -12.53 -16.35 12.03
N GLY A 66 -11.96 -15.92 13.16
CA GLY A 66 -11.70 -16.79 14.30
C GLY A 66 -13.02 -17.37 14.79
N SER A 67 -13.35 -18.57 14.33
CA SER A 67 -14.31 -19.45 15.00
C SER A 67 -13.65 -19.88 16.29
N SER A 68 -13.67 -19.00 17.29
CA SER A 68 -13.44 -19.37 18.68
C SER A 68 -14.63 -20.22 19.09
N ASN A 69 -14.59 -21.50 18.74
CA ASN A 69 -15.48 -22.50 19.32
C ASN A 69 -14.99 -22.73 20.75
N ASP A 70 -15.62 -22.04 21.70
CA ASP A 70 -15.50 -22.30 23.13
C ASP A 70 -16.20 -23.65 23.45
N PRO A 71 -15.56 -24.60 24.19
CA PRO A 71 -16.16 -25.88 24.58
C PRO A 71 -17.24 -25.78 25.66
#